data_AF-A0AAQ6IM57-F1
#
_entry.id   AF-A0AAQ6IM57-F1
#
_cell.length_a   1.000
_cell.length_b   1.000
_cell.length_c   1.000
_cell.angle_alpha   90.00
_cell.angle_beta   90.00
_cell.angle_gamma   90.00
#
_symmetry.space_group_name_H-M   'P 1'
#
loop_
_entity.id
_entity.type
_entity.pdbx_description
1 polymer ?
#
loop_
_entity_poly.entity_id
_entity_poly.type
_entity_poly.pdbx_seq_one_letter_code
_entity_poly.pdbx_strand_id
1 'polypeptide(L)'
;MAGIKALISLSFGGAIGLMFLMLGCALPVYDKYWPLFLLFFYILSPIPYCISRRVVDDTDSASNACKELAIFLTTGIVISAFGLPIVFARAEVDLVDLLRQRLVLLVEESSRDMEVLRQVGSELLCLQSSEVKLEGLVEELHAEAQHRAAVAEGLQAELHAEAERSAAVTESLHTELRSKTVDLEKLQDLNQTLTEELKDLRRAHQKEVKELQQENEGSLRKLQETAEQFEWLCQQQRNWMCCVKRFKDCLMEEREALLQQVSKLQKKAEKLKMRFHDDSPTRSLICPLQDTECCDSRTTWDVDAVSDLKSQVDKSNPLYEEIFNQSGTPINRYQKPP
;
A
#
# COMPACT_ATOMS: atom_id res chain seq x y z
N MET A 1 124.05 79.43 -66.32
CA MET A 1 124.25 78.34 -65.33
C MET A 1 123.66 78.61 -63.94
N ALA A 2 123.00 79.75 -63.67
CA ALA A 2 122.45 80.06 -62.33
C ALA A 2 121.07 79.41 -62.03
N GLY A 3 120.20 79.23 -63.04
CA GLY A 3 118.81 78.78 -62.82
C GLY A 3 118.65 77.31 -62.40
N ILE A 4 119.52 76.42 -62.87
CA ILE A 4 119.34 74.96 -62.67
C ILE A 4 119.58 74.55 -61.21
N LYS A 5 120.54 75.20 -60.52
CA LYS A 5 120.85 74.90 -59.12
C LYS A 5 119.69 75.28 -58.18
N ALA A 6 119.01 76.40 -58.44
CA ALA A 6 117.85 76.82 -57.66
C ALA A 6 116.65 75.88 -57.85
N LEU A 7 116.44 75.39 -59.07
CA LEU A 7 115.31 74.50 -59.40
C LEU A 7 115.46 73.12 -58.75
N ILE A 8 116.70 72.60 -58.70
CA ILE A 8 117.01 71.34 -58.01
C ILE A 8 116.86 71.48 -56.49
N SER A 9 117.30 72.60 -55.90
CA SER A 9 117.11 72.85 -54.47
C SER A 9 115.63 72.96 -54.10
N LEU A 10 114.82 73.57 -54.97
CA LEU A 10 113.38 73.72 -54.76
C LEU A 10 112.65 72.38 -54.86
N SER A 11 112.99 71.54 -55.85
CA SER A 11 112.39 70.22 -55.99
C SER A 11 112.74 69.30 -54.82
N PHE A 12 113.99 69.37 -54.33
CA PHE A 12 114.43 68.58 -53.19
C PHE A 12 113.74 69.01 -51.88
N GLY A 13 113.64 70.32 -51.63
CA GLY A 13 112.90 70.85 -50.48
C GLY A 13 111.41 70.49 -50.52
N GLY A 14 110.78 70.55 -51.69
CA GLY A 14 109.38 70.17 -51.87
C GLY A 14 109.13 68.68 -51.63
N ALA A 15 110.01 67.81 -52.13
CA ALA A 15 109.90 66.36 -51.92
C ALA A 15 110.06 65.98 -50.44
N ILE A 16 110.98 66.61 -49.72
CA ILE A 16 111.17 66.40 -48.28
C ILE A 16 109.94 66.86 -47.48
N GLY A 17 109.39 68.04 -47.81
CA GLY A 17 108.18 68.55 -47.14
C GLY A 17 106.96 67.65 -47.33
N LEU A 18 106.75 67.13 -48.54
CA LEU A 18 105.66 66.19 -48.84
C LEU A 18 105.83 64.84 -48.14
N MET A 19 107.07 64.34 -48.04
CA MET A 19 107.38 63.11 -47.29
C MET A 19 107.06 63.26 -45.80
N PHE A 20 107.47 64.35 -45.16
CA PHE A 20 107.17 64.59 -43.74
C PHE A 20 105.65 64.72 -43.47
N LEU A 21 104.89 65.32 -44.40
CA LEU A 21 103.45 65.44 -44.28
C LEU A 21 102.73 64.08 -44.37
N MET A 22 103.13 63.24 -45.33
CA MET A 22 102.60 61.87 -45.46
C MET A 22 102.97 60.99 -44.27
N LEU A 23 104.19 61.15 -43.72
CA LEU A 23 104.59 60.45 -42.50
C LEU A 23 103.75 60.89 -41.30
N GLY A 24 103.43 62.18 -41.18
CA GLY A 24 102.54 62.71 -40.14
C GLY A 24 101.10 62.18 -40.23
N CYS A 25 100.61 61.84 -41.43
CA CYS A 25 99.30 61.23 -41.64
C CYS A 25 99.28 59.70 -41.45
N ALA A 26 100.45 59.05 -41.36
CA ALA A 26 100.60 57.60 -41.27
C ALA A 26 100.97 57.10 -39.85
N LEU A 27 101.15 58.00 -38.87
CA LEU A 27 101.37 57.60 -37.48
C LEU A 27 100.05 57.11 -36.85
N PRO A 28 99.99 55.88 -36.30
CA PRO A 28 98.76 55.24 -35.80
C PRO A 28 98.17 55.89 -34.54
N VAL A 29 98.84 56.88 -33.95
CA VAL A 29 98.36 57.61 -32.77
C VAL A 29 97.41 58.76 -33.16
N TYR A 30 97.45 59.19 -34.42
CA TYR A 30 96.61 60.28 -34.95
C TYR A 30 95.98 59.84 -36.27
N ASP A 31 95.12 58.82 -36.21
CA ASP A 31 94.38 58.21 -37.33
C ASP A 31 93.34 59.17 -37.94
N LYS A 32 93.85 60.30 -38.44
CA LYS A 32 93.12 61.54 -38.62
C LYS A 32 93.75 62.31 -39.79
N TYR A 33 93.12 62.18 -40.96
CA TYR A 33 93.58 62.78 -42.21
C TYR A 33 93.40 64.31 -42.32
N TRP A 34 93.04 65.00 -41.22
CA TRP A 34 92.82 66.45 -41.17
C TRP A 34 93.98 67.32 -41.70
N PRO A 35 95.27 66.97 -41.52
CA PRO A 35 96.39 67.74 -42.07
C PRO A 35 96.42 67.77 -43.61
N LEU A 36 95.76 66.81 -44.28
CA LEU A 36 95.69 66.75 -45.73
C LEU A 36 94.82 67.87 -46.32
N PHE A 37 93.88 68.40 -45.53
CA PHE A 37 93.07 69.55 -45.92
C PHE A 37 93.89 70.86 -45.93
N LEU A 38 94.93 70.95 -45.09
CA LEU A 38 95.91 72.06 -45.13
C LEU A 38 96.71 72.07 -46.45
N LEU A 39 97.00 70.90 -47.02
CA LEU A 39 97.70 70.76 -48.31
C LEU A 39 96.87 71.35 -49.46
N PHE A 40 95.57 71.09 -49.48
CA PHE A 40 94.65 71.66 -50.48
C PHE A 40 94.65 73.20 -50.43
N PHE A 41 94.56 73.78 -49.23
CA PHE A 41 94.63 75.23 -49.05
C PHE A 41 95.99 75.83 -49.43
N TYR A 42 97.09 75.11 -49.22
CA TYR A 42 98.44 75.55 -49.58
C TYR A 42 98.66 75.63 -51.10
N ILE A 43 98.09 74.69 -51.88
CA ILE A 43 98.14 74.70 -53.34
C ILE A 43 97.27 75.81 -53.94
N LEU A 44 96.14 76.13 -53.31
CA LEU A 44 95.25 77.20 -53.78
C LEU A 44 95.82 78.61 -53.53
N SER A 45 96.67 78.79 -52.51
CA SER A 45 97.23 80.09 -52.12
C SER A 45 97.93 80.90 -53.24
N PRO A 46 98.77 80.34 -54.13
CA PRO A 46 99.38 81.09 -55.23
C PRO A 46 98.44 81.40 -56.41
N ILE A 47 97.27 80.74 -56.51
CA ILE A 47 96.38 80.85 -57.67
C ILE A 47 95.80 82.28 -57.82
N PRO A 48 95.30 82.95 -56.77
CA PRO A 48 94.79 84.32 -56.87
C PRO A 48 95.88 85.34 -57.19
N TYR A 49 97.10 85.14 -56.67
CA TYR A 49 98.25 86.00 -56.96
C TYR A 49 98.65 85.90 -58.44
N CYS A 50 98.69 84.69 -58.99
CA CYS A 50 98.98 84.44 -60.40
C CYS A 50 97.90 85.01 -61.33
N ILE A 51 96.62 84.97 -60.95
CA ILE A 51 95.51 85.54 -61.74
C ILE A 51 95.60 87.07 -61.74
N SER A 52 95.83 87.70 -60.58
CA SER A 52 95.96 89.17 -60.49
C SER A 52 97.08 89.72 -61.37
N ARG A 53 98.19 88.96 -61.51
CA ARG A 53 99.36 89.38 -62.29
C ARG A 53 99.15 89.29 -63.80
N ARG A 54 98.25 88.41 -64.28
CA ARG A 54 97.92 88.29 -65.71
C ARG A 54 96.90 89.32 -66.19
N VAL A 55 96.11 89.91 -65.28
CA VAL A 55 95.09 90.92 -65.59
C VAL A 55 95.67 92.34 -65.61
N VAL A 56 96.89 92.55 -65.08
CA VAL A 56 97.57 93.86 -65.04
C VAL A 56 98.08 94.31 -66.41
N ASP A 57 98.27 93.40 -67.38
CA ASP A 57 98.89 93.73 -68.66
C ASP A 57 97.90 94.35 -69.68
N ASP A 58 96.59 94.30 -69.44
CA ASP A 58 95.59 94.92 -70.33
C ASP A 58 94.48 95.62 -69.53
N THR A 59 94.43 96.96 -69.62
CA THR A 59 93.33 97.86 -69.19
C THR A 59 93.40 98.40 -67.74
N ASP A 60 93.74 99.69 -67.61
CA ASP A 60 94.05 100.41 -66.36
C ASP A 60 92.91 100.57 -65.33
N SER A 61 91.68 100.13 -65.61
CA SER A 61 90.52 100.31 -64.70
C SER A 61 90.08 99.04 -63.96
N ALA A 62 90.25 97.85 -64.56
CA ALA A 62 89.83 96.56 -63.97
C ALA A 62 90.87 95.96 -63.00
N SER A 63 92.10 96.45 -63.05
CA SER A 63 93.27 95.93 -62.33
C SER A 63 93.17 96.04 -60.78
N ASN A 64 92.55 97.11 -60.25
CA ASN A 64 92.49 97.34 -58.80
C ASN A 64 91.52 96.39 -58.07
N ALA A 65 90.36 96.09 -58.64
CA ALA A 65 89.36 95.21 -58.01
C ALA A 65 89.80 93.73 -57.98
N CYS A 66 90.46 93.26 -59.05
CA CYS A 66 90.96 91.89 -59.11
C CYS A 66 92.08 91.65 -58.07
N LYS A 67 92.90 92.67 -57.81
CA LYS A 67 93.95 92.63 -56.80
C LYS A 67 93.40 92.58 -55.37
N GLU A 68 92.36 93.35 -55.06
CA GLU A 68 91.70 93.29 -53.75
C GLU A 68 90.99 91.95 -53.52
N LEU A 69 90.31 91.41 -54.52
CA LEU A 69 89.68 90.09 -54.45
C LEU A 69 90.73 88.98 -54.20
N ALA A 70 91.89 89.06 -54.86
CA ALA A 70 92.96 88.10 -54.67
C ALA A 70 93.54 88.12 -53.25
N ILE A 71 93.69 89.31 -52.65
CA ILE A 71 94.13 89.47 -51.26
C ILE A 71 93.05 88.96 -50.29
N PHE A 72 91.78 89.22 -50.55
CA PHE A 72 90.68 88.73 -49.72
C PHE A 72 90.59 87.20 -49.72
N LEU A 73 90.70 86.58 -50.90
CA LEU A 73 90.62 85.13 -51.05
C LEU A 73 91.80 84.43 -50.38
N THR A 74 93.02 84.97 -50.52
CA THR A 74 94.21 84.42 -49.83
C THR A 74 94.09 84.51 -48.31
N THR A 75 93.53 85.61 -47.79
CA THR A 75 93.28 85.76 -46.35
C THR A 75 92.23 84.76 -45.85
N GLY A 76 91.15 84.55 -46.60
CA GLY A 76 90.11 83.55 -46.25
C GLY A 76 90.62 82.11 -46.27
N ILE A 77 91.49 81.76 -47.22
CA ILE A 77 92.16 80.46 -47.29
C ILE A 77 93.05 80.23 -46.06
N VAL A 78 93.84 81.23 -45.65
CA VAL A 78 94.71 81.13 -44.47
C VAL A 78 93.91 81.00 -43.18
N ILE A 79 92.85 81.80 -43.00
CA ILE A 79 92.00 81.71 -41.80
C ILE A 79 91.30 80.35 -41.72
N SER A 80 90.81 79.82 -42.84
CA SER A 80 90.13 78.51 -42.91
C SER A 80 91.09 77.36 -42.59
N ALA A 81 92.34 77.47 -43.02
CA ALA A 81 93.39 76.50 -42.71
C ALA A 81 93.63 76.37 -41.19
N PHE A 82 93.57 77.48 -40.44
CA PHE A 82 93.74 77.46 -38.98
C PHE A 82 92.44 77.15 -38.21
N GLY A 83 91.26 77.51 -38.73
CA GLY A 83 89.99 77.37 -38.01
C GLY A 83 89.37 75.96 -38.04
N LEU A 84 89.45 75.27 -39.18
CA LEU A 84 88.75 73.99 -39.39
C LEU A 84 89.20 72.85 -38.46
N PRO A 85 90.50 72.65 -38.19
CA PRO A 85 90.97 71.57 -37.32
C PRO A 85 90.47 71.68 -35.86
N ILE A 86 90.19 72.89 -35.39
CA ILE A 86 89.78 73.16 -34.01
C ILE A 86 88.32 72.76 -33.76
N VAL A 87 87.44 72.93 -34.75
CA VAL A 87 86.00 72.65 -34.60
C VAL A 87 85.75 71.15 -34.52
N PHE A 88 86.45 70.35 -35.34
CA PHE A 88 86.26 68.90 -35.37
C PHE A 88 86.76 68.19 -34.11
N ALA A 89 87.78 68.73 -33.44
CA ALA A 89 88.30 68.15 -32.19
C ALA A 89 87.29 68.22 -31.02
N ARG A 90 86.33 69.15 -31.05
CA ARG A 90 85.32 69.30 -29.98
C ARG A 90 84.07 68.45 -30.18
N ALA A 91 83.69 68.15 -31.43
CA ALA A 91 82.45 67.44 -31.74
C ALA A 91 82.45 65.94 -31.36
N GLU A 92 83.63 65.30 -31.28
CA GLU A 92 83.72 63.87 -30.94
C GLU A 92 83.54 63.58 -29.43
N VAL A 93 83.94 64.51 -28.56
CA VAL A 93 83.87 64.32 -27.11
C VAL A 93 82.40 64.30 -26.66
N ASP A 94 81.59 65.24 -27.16
CA ASP A 94 80.17 65.35 -26.78
C ASP A 94 79.33 64.13 -27.23
N LEU A 95 79.67 63.51 -28.36
CA LEU A 95 78.94 62.36 -28.90
C LEU A 95 79.17 61.08 -28.08
N VAL A 96 80.40 60.89 -27.59
CA VAL A 96 80.78 59.70 -26.82
C VAL A 96 80.12 59.72 -25.43
N ASP A 97 80.06 60.90 -24.80
CA ASP A 97 79.43 61.04 -23.48
C ASP A 97 77.90 60.83 -23.54
N LEU A 98 77.23 61.34 -24.59
CA LEU A 98 75.80 61.16 -24.80
C LEU A 98 75.42 59.67 -25.00
N LEU A 99 76.22 58.93 -25.76
CA LEU A 99 76.00 57.50 -26.01
C LEU A 99 76.16 56.68 -24.73
N ARG A 100 77.15 57.02 -23.89
CA ARG A 100 77.41 56.32 -22.63
C ARG A 100 76.26 56.49 -21.64
N GLN A 101 75.68 57.68 -21.57
CA GLN A 101 74.56 57.99 -20.68
C GLN A 101 73.27 57.28 -21.11
N ARG A 102 73.02 57.14 -22.42
CA ARG A 102 71.89 56.38 -22.97
C ARG A 102 71.99 54.87 -22.71
N LEU A 103 73.20 54.32 -22.78
CA LEU A 103 73.42 52.88 -22.60
C LEU A 103 73.17 52.45 -21.14
N VAL A 104 73.53 53.28 -20.16
CA VAL A 104 73.23 53.03 -18.73
C VAL A 104 71.72 53.02 -18.46
N LEU A 105 70.98 54.00 -18.99
CA LEU A 105 69.52 54.05 -18.86
C LEU A 105 68.83 52.84 -19.51
N LEU A 106 69.29 52.44 -20.71
CA LEU A 106 68.78 51.24 -21.40
C LEU A 106 69.06 49.95 -20.62
N VAL A 107 70.20 49.85 -19.93
CA VAL A 107 70.52 48.68 -19.11
C VAL A 107 69.66 48.62 -17.84
N GLU A 108 69.41 49.74 -17.16
CA GLU A 108 68.51 49.79 -16.00
C GLU A 108 67.03 49.58 -16.37
N GLU A 109 66.60 50.02 -17.56
CA GLU A 109 65.28 49.72 -18.10
C GLU A 109 65.16 48.23 -18.44
N SER A 110 66.17 47.67 -19.12
CA SER A 110 66.24 46.24 -19.42
C SER A 110 66.30 45.35 -18.16
N SER A 111 66.94 45.79 -17.08
CA SER A 111 66.97 45.03 -15.82
C SER A 111 65.60 45.01 -15.13
N ARG A 112 64.91 46.16 -15.10
CA ARG A 112 63.54 46.27 -14.55
C ARG A 112 62.55 45.43 -15.37
N ASP A 113 62.65 45.48 -16.69
CA ASP A 113 61.82 44.67 -17.58
C ASP A 113 62.05 43.17 -17.36
N MET A 114 63.31 42.74 -17.21
CA MET A 114 63.64 41.34 -16.91
C MET A 114 63.08 40.87 -15.55
N GLU A 115 63.04 41.76 -14.56
CA GLU A 115 62.49 41.47 -13.23
C GLU A 115 60.97 41.36 -13.24
N VAL A 116 60.29 42.25 -13.98
CA VAL A 116 58.85 42.18 -14.23
C VAL A 116 58.48 40.91 -14.99
N LEU A 117 59.22 40.57 -16.05
CA LEU A 117 59.01 39.34 -16.82
C LEU A 117 59.17 38.09 -15.96
N ARG A 118 60.15 38.08 -15.05
CA ARG A 118 60.35 37.00 -14.08
C ARG A 118 59.19 36.89 -13.10
N GLN A 119 58.68 38.02 -12.60
CA GLN A 119 57.52 38.03 -11.71
C GLN A 119 56.25 37.55 -12.42
N VAL A 120 55.96 38.06 -13.61
CA VAL A 120 54.83 37.61 -14.44
C VAL A 120 54.94 36.11 -14.76
N GLY A 121 56.14 35.62 -15.07
CA GLY A 121 56.36 34.18 -15.29
C GLY A 121 56.08 33.33 -14.06
N SER A 122 56.44 33.81 -12.86
CA SER A 122 56.15 33.11 -11.61
C SER A 122 54.65 33.11 -11.25
N GLU A 123 53.95 34.20 -11.53
CA GLU A 123 52.50 34.29 -11.34
C GLU A 123 51.75 33.42 -12.35
N LEU A 124 52.19 33.38 -13.61
CA LEU A 124 51.61 32.51 -14.64
C LEU A 124 51.75 31.03 -14.27
N LEU A 125 52.93 30.61 -13.77
CA LEU A 125 53.14 29.24 -13.29
C LEU A 125 52.27 28.92 -12.06
N CYS A 126 52.12 29.87 -11.14
CA CYS A 126 51.23 29.73 -9.98
C CYS A 126 49.77 29.58 -10.41
N LEU A 127 49.33 30.42 -11.36
CA LEU A 127 47.99 30.37 -11.95
C LEU A 127 47.75 29.04 -12.66
N GLN A 128 48.69 28.57 -13.49
CA GLN A 128 48.58 27.28 -14.17
C GLN A 128 48.50 26.11 -13.18
N SER A 129 49.28 26.14 -12.09
CA SER A 129 49.16 25.13 -11.04
C SER A 129 47.81 25.17 -10.33
N SER A 130 47.25 26.37 -10.12
CA SER A 130 45.94 26.54 -9.50
C SER A 130 44.79 26.11 -10.44
N GLU A 131 44.95 26.32 -11.75
CA GLU A 131 44.03 25.89 -12.79
C GLU A 131 43.91 24.37 -12.82
N VAL A 132 45.04 23.65 -12.88
CA VAL A 132 45.05 22.18 -12.83
C VAL A 132 44.41 21.65 -11.55
N LYS A 133 44.64 22.31 -10.41
CA LYS A 133 43.99 21.94 -9.14
C LYS A 133 42.48 22.19 -9.17
N LEU A 134 42.04 23.28 -9.81
CA LEU A 134 40.63 23.61 -9.96
C LEU A 134 39.93 22.63 -10.90
N GLU A 135 40.59 22.24 -12.01
CA GLU A 135 40.10 21.21 -12.92
C GLU A 135 39.87 19.88 -12.18
N GLY A 136 40.82 19.44 -11.35
CA GLY A 136 40.65 18.23 -10.54
C GLY A 136 39.48 18.30 -9.56
N LEU A 137 39.27 19.46 -8.91
CA LEU A 137 38.11 19.66 -8.03
C LEU A 137 36.78 19.68 -8.80
N VAL A 138 36.77 20.21 -10.02
CA VAL A 138 35.59 20.20 -10.88
C VAL A 138 35.24 18.78 -11.32
N GLU A 139 36.25 17.97 -11.68
CA GLU A 139 36.05 16.55 -12.00
C GLU A 139 35.52 15.77 -10.80
N GLU A 140 36.08 15.96 -9.61
CA GLU A 140 35.61 15.31 -8.38
C GLU A 140 34.18 15.72 -8.04
N LEU A 141 33.86 17.02 -8.13
CA LEU A 141 32.50 17.51 -7.91
C LEU A 141 31.52 16.95 -8.95
N HIS A 142 31.93 16.82 -10.20
CA HIS A 142 31.11 16.22 -11.25
C HIS A 142 30.87 14.73 -11.00
N ALA A 143 31.90 13.98 -10.62
CA ALA A 143 31.80 12.57 -10.26
C ALA A 143 30.89 12.36 -9.04
N GLU A 144 31.02 13.20 -8.00
CA GLU A 144 30.15 13.14 -6.84
C GLU A 144 28.70 13.52 -7.17
N ALA A 145 28.49 14.52 -8.03
CA ALA A 145 27.15 14.89 -8.50
C ALA A 145 26.48 13.75 -9.28
N GLN A 146 27.23 13.08 -10.18
CA GLN A 146 26.74 11.91 -10.90
C GLN A 146 26.45 10.74 -9.96
N HIS A 147 27.31 10.48 -8.98
CA HIS A 147 27.10 9.43 -8.00
C HIS A 147 25.84 9.69 -7.17
N ARG A 148 25.64 10.93 -6.68
CA ARG A 148 24.42 11.31 -5.95
C ARG A 148 23.17 11.20 -6.81
N ALA A 149 23.24 11.54 -8.10
CA ALA A 149 22.13 11.35 -9.03
C ALA A 149 21.78 9.87 -9.19
N ALA A 150 22.78 9.00 -9.40
CA ALA A 150 22.57 7.54 -9.52
C ALA A 150 21.98 6.94 -8.22
N VAL A 151 22.44 7.38 -7.05
CA VAL A 151 21.88 6.94 -5.76
C VAL A 151 20.44 7.43 -5.59
N ALA A 152 20.13 8.67 -5.97
CA ALA A 152 18.78 9.22 -5.90
C ALA A 152 17.81 8.44 -6.82
N GLU A 153 18.22 8.13 -8.06
CA GLU A 153 17.45 7.32 -8.99
C GLU A 153 17.21 5.90 -8.45
N GLY A 154 18.24 5.27 -7.86
CA GLY A 154 18.12 3.95 -7.23
C GLY A 154 17.12 3.95 -6.07
N LEU A 155 17.21 4.92 -5.16
CA LEU A 155 16.27 5.08 -4.05
C LEU A 155 14.84 5.35 -4.54
N GLN A 156 14.69 6.15 -5.59
CA GLN A 156 13.38 6.44 -6.17
C GLN A 156 12.75 5.19 -6.80
N ALA A 157 13.55 4.36 -7.46
CA ALA A 157 13.10 3.07 -8.00
C ALA A 157 12.71 2.08 -6.89
N GLU A 158 13.49 1.98 -5.81
CA GLU A 158 13.14 1.15 -4.64
C GLU A 158 11.85 1.62 -3.97
N LEU A 159 11.70 2.94 -3.76
CA LEU A 159 10.49 3.52 -3.18
C LEU A 159 9.27 3.23 -4.05
N HIS A 160 9.40 3.34 -5.37
CA HIS A 160 8.33 3.02 -6.30
C HIS A 160 7.96 1.53 -6.24
N ALA A 161 8.95 0.63 -6.27
CA ALA A 161 8.73 -0.80 -6.17
C ALA A 161 8.09 -1.21 -4.83
N GLU A 162 8.46 -0.55 -3.73
CA GLU A 162 7.84 -0.74 -2.41
C GLU A 162 6.40 -0.23 -2.39
N ALA A 163 6.13 0.92 -3.00
CA ALA A 163 4.78 1.48 -3.13
C ALA A 163 3.87 0.57 -3.96
N GLU A 164 4.35 0.02 -5.07
CA GLU A 164 3.61 -0.94 -5.90
C GLU A 164 3.35 -2.25 -5.15
N ARG A 165 4.36 -2.79 -4.44
CA ARG A 165 4.19 -3.99 -3.62
C ARG A 165 3.17 -3.76 -2.50
N SER A 166 3.25 -2.62 -1.82
CA SER A 166 2.28 -2.22 -0.80
C SER A 166 0.87 -2.09 -1.38
N ALA A 167 0.72 -1.45 -2.56
CA ALA A 167 -0.56 -1.31 -3.24
C ALA A 167 -1.16 -2.69 -3.59
N ALA A 168 -0.37 -3.60 -4.18
CA ALA A 168 -0.80 -4.95 -4.53
C ALA A 168 -1.25 -5.76 -3.30
N VAL A 169 -0.52 -5.65 -2.17
CA VAL A 169 -0.92 -6.29 -0.91
C VAL A 169 -2.22 -5.71 -0.38
N THR A 170 -2.39 -4.38 -0.41
CA THR A 170 -3.64 -3.75 0.05
C THR A 170 -4.84 -4.13 -0.81
N GLU A 171 -4.67 -4.23 -2.13
CA GLU A 171 -5.72 -4.65 -3.05
C GLU A 171 -6.11 -6.11 -2.79
N SER A 172 -5.13 -7.01 -2.68
CA SER A 172 -5.35 -8.42 -2.34
C SER A 172 -6.13 -8.56 -1.02
N LEU A 173 -5.68 -7.90 0.05
CA LEU A 173 -6.37 -7.90 1.34
C LEU A 173 -7.79 -7.33 1.24
N HIS A 174 -7.98 -6.28 0.44
CA HIS A 174 -9.31 -5.70 0.22
C HIS A 174 -10.24 -6.68 -0.50
N THR A 175 -9.76 -7.42 -1.49
CA THR A 175 -10.54 -8.46 -2.17
C THR A 175 -10.90 -9.62 -1.24
N GLU A 176 -9.97 -10.09 -0.41
CA GLU A 176 -10.23 -11.13 0.58
C GLU A 176 -11.26 -10.67 1.61
N LEU A 177 -11.12 -9.44 2.11
CA LEU A 177 -12.04 -8.87 3.09
C LEU A 177 -13.44 -8.72 2.51
N ARG A 178 -13.57 -8.27 1.25
CA ARG A 178 -14.86 -8.23 0.54
C ARG A 178 -15.46 -9.64 0.39
N SER A 179 -14.67 -10.64 -0.01
CA SER A 179 -15.14 -12.02 -0.12
C SER A 179 -15.65 -12.55 1.21
N LYS A 180 -14.87 -12.37 2.28
CA LYS A 180 -15.26 -12.81 3.64
C LYS A 180 -16.49 -12.09 4.16
N THR A 181 -16.67 -10.82 3.82
CA THR A 181 -17.88 -10.06 4.16
C THR A 181 -19.11 -10.68 3.51
N VAL A 182 -19.04 -11.01 2.22
CA VAL A 182 -20.13 -11.68 1.49
C VAL A 182 -20.43 -13.06 2.07
N ASP A 183 -19.42 -13.82 2.46
CA ASP A 183 -19.63 -15.15 3.06
C ASP A 183 -20.25 -15.05 4.47
N LEU A 184 -19.90 -14.02 5.25
CA LEU A 184 -20.56 -13.74 6.53
C LEU A 184 -22.03 -13.36 6.34
N GLU A 185 -22.36 -12.54 5.33
CA GLU A 185 -23.75 -12.20 5.00
C GLU A 185 -24.56 -13.46 4.63
N LYS A 186 -24.01 -14.34 3.77
CA LYS A 186 -24.67 -15.63 3.45
C LYS A 186 -24.88 -16.48 4.69
N LEU A 187 -23.88 -16.55 5.58
CA LEU A 187 -23.98 -17.34 6.81
C LEU A 187 -25.05 -16.77 7.74
N GLN A 188 -25.14 -15.44 7.82
CA GLN A 188 -26.17 -14.73 8.58
C GLN A 188 -27.57 -15.01 8.03
N ASP A 189 -27.76 -14.96 6.72
CA ASP A 189 -29.04 -15.25 6.06
C ASP A 189 -29.47 -16.71 6.27
N LEU A 190 -28.52 -17.65 6.18
CA LEU A 190 -28.78 -19.06 6.45
C LEU A 190 -29.14 -19.29 7.93
N ASN A 191 -28.46 -18.60 8.85
CA ASN A 191 -28.78 -18.70 10.28
C ASN A 191 -30.18 -18.11 10.59
N GLN A 192 -30.56 -17.00 9.96
CA GLN A 192 -31.90 -16.43 10.06
C GLN A 192 -32.95 -17.41 9.52
N THR A 193 -32.70 -18.01 8.35
CA THR A 193 -33.60 -18.99 7.72
C THR A 193 -33.81 -20.20 8.64
N LEU A 194 -32.72 -20.81 9.12
CA LEU A 194 -32.79 -21.94 10.06
C LEU A 194 -33.50 -21.57 11.36
N THR A 195 -33.31 -20.34 11.85
CA THR A 195 -33.98 -19.87 13.06
C THR A 195 -35.50 -19.78 12.85
N GLU A 196 -35.96 -19.31 11.69
CA GLU A 196 -37.38 -19.28 11.37
C GLU A 196 -37.95 -20.70 11.16
N GLU A 197 -37.24 -21.58 10.45
CA GLU A 197 -37.64 -22.99 10.31
C GLU A 197 -37.79 -23.68 11.67
N LEU A 198 -36.87 -23.45 12.60
CA LEU A 198 -36.92 -24.02 13.94
C LEU A 198 -38.09 -23.45 14.76
N LYS A 199 -38.41 -22.15 14.60
CA LYS A 199 -39.60 -21.55 15.21
C LYS A 199 -40.89 -22.16 14.67
N ASP A 200 -40.98 -22.35 13.35
CA ASP A 200 -42.16 -22.94 12.72
C ASP A 200 -42.33 -24.41 13.10
N LEU A 201 -41.24 -25.18 13.11
CA LEU A 201 -41.25 -26.56 13.59
C LEU A 201 -41.68 -26.63 15.06
N ARG A 202 -41.21 -25.72 15.90
CA ARG A 202 -41.64 -25.64 17.31
C ARG A 202 -43.12 -25.31 17.44
N ARG A 203 -43.64 -24.37 16.64
CA ARG A 203 -45.08 -24.01 16.62
C ARG A 203 -45.93 -25.20 16.18
N ALA A 204 -45.51 -25.91 15.12
CA ALA A 204 -46.20 -27.09 14.62
C ALA A 204 -46.23 -28.21 15.67
N HIS A 205 -45.07 -28.52 16.27
CA HIS A 205 -44.98 -29.51 17.34
C HIS A 205 -45.84 -29.12 18.55
N GLN A 206 -45.81 -27.86 18.98
CA GLN A 206 -46.63 -27.40 20.09
C GLN A 206 -48.14 -27.52 19.80
N LYS A 207 -48.55 -27.33 18.54
CA LYS A 207 -49.94 -27.53 18.12
C LYS A 207 -50.34 -29.00 18.19
N GLU A 208 -49.51 -29.89 17.65
CA GLU A 208 -49.74 -31.35 17.69
C GLU A 208 -49.84 -31.87 19.13
N VAL A 209 -48.95 -31.40 20.02
CA VAL A 209 -49.01 -31.76 21.46
C VAL A 209 -50.34 -31.32 22.09
N LYS A 210 -50.83 -30.11 21.77
CA LYS A 210 -52.12 -29.63 22.29
C LYS A 210 -53.30 -30.45 21.77
N GLU A 211 -53.28 -30.82 20.50
CA GLU A 211 -54.32 -31.65 19.87
C GLU A 211 -54.35 -33.05 20.53
N LEU A 212 -53.18 -33.68 20.70
CA LEU A 212 -53.08 -34.97 21.39
C LEU A 212 -53.51 -34.89 22.86
N GLN A 213 -53.17 -33.81 23.57
CA GLN A 213 -53.64 -33.59 24.93
C GLN A 213 -55.16 -33.50 24.99
N GLN A 214 -55.77 -32.74 24.08
CA GLN A 214 -57.22 -32.59 24.01
C GLN A 214 -57.93 -33.92 23.69
N GLU A 215 -57.37 -34.72 22.79
CA GLU A 215 -57.91 -36.05 22.46
C GLU A 215 -57.80 -37.02 23.65
N ASN A 216 -56.68 -36.99 24.36
CA ASN A 216 -56.46 -37.82 25.54
C ASN A 216 -57.43 -37.43 26.68
N GLU A 217 -57.62 -36.13 26.95
CA GLU A 217 -58.64 -35.65 27.89
C GLU A 217 -60.07 -36.05 27.49
N GLY A 218 -60.38 -36.03 26.19
CA GLY A 218 -61.66 -36.49 25.66
C GLY A 218 -61.86 -38.00 25.88
N SER A 219 -60.82 -38.80 25.64
CA SER A 219 -60.83 -40.24 25.85
C SER A 219 -60.94 -40.60 27.33
N LEU A 220 -60.25 -39.87 28.21
CA LEU A 220 -60.32 -40.05 29.65
C LEU A 220 -61.72 -39.75 30.20
N ARG A 221 -62.37 -38.69 29.73
CA ARG A 221 -63.77 -38.39 30.09
C ARG A 221 -64.73 -39.50 29.69
N LYS A 222 -64.63 -40.01 28.45
CA LYS A 222 -65.45 -41.16 28.00
C LYS A 222 -65.21 -42.41 28.84
N LEU A 223 -63.95 -42.67 29.21
CA LEU A 223 -63.64 -43.80 30.08
C LEU A 223 -64.22 -43.61 31.48
N GLN A 224 -64.20 -42.40 32.02
CA GLN A 224 -64.84 -42.08 33.30
C GLN A 224 -66.36 -42.25 33.22
N GLU A 225 -67.02 -41.74 32.19
CA GLU A 225 -68.46 -41.91 31.97
C GLU A 225 -68.85 -43.39 31.88
N THR A 226 -68.07 -44.20 31.16
CA THR A 226 -68.32 -45.65 31.09
C THR A 226 -68.10 -46.32 32.44
N ALA A 227 -67.08 -45.92 33.22
CA ALA A 227 -66.88 -46.42 34.58
C ALA A 227 -68.05 -46.09 35.51
N GLU A 228 -68.59 -44.86 35.46
CA GLU A 228 -69.78 -44.45 36.22
C GLU A 228 -71.03 -45.25 35.82
N GLN A 229 -71.20 -45.52 34.52
CA GLN A 229 -72.27 -46.40 34.03
C GLN A 229 -72.12 -47.83 34.56
N PHE A 230 -70.91 -48.39 34.58
CA PHE A 230 -70.66 -49.71 35.15
C PHE A 230 -70.97 -49.75 36.65
N GLU A 231 -70.61 -48.72 37.41
CA GLU A 231 -70.92 -48.64 38.84
C GLU A 231 -72.44 -48.61 39.08
N TRP A 232 -73.18 -47.85 38.27
CA TRP A 232 -74.64 -47.85 38.30
C TRP A 232 -75.22 -49.24 38.02
N LEU A 233 -74.72 -49.94 37.00
CA LEU A 233 -75.14 -51.31 36.68
C LEU A 233 -74.84 -52.28 37.83
N CYS A 234 -73.67 -52.19 38.46
CA CYS A 234 -73.33 -52.98 39.63
C CYS A 234 -74.29 -52.70 40.81
N GLN A 235 -74.69 -51.44 41.02
CA GLN A 235 -75.66 -51.10 42.05
C GLN A 235 -77.05 -51.65 41.74
N GLN A 236 -77.48 -51.63 40.47
CA GLN A 236 -78.72 -52.30 40.05
C GLN A 236 -78.68 -53.79 40.33
N GLN A 237 -77.58 -54.47 40.00
CA GLN A 237 -77.40 -55.90 40.31
C GLN A 237 -77.46 -56.17 41.81
N ARG A 238 -76.87 -55.32 42.64
CA ARG A 238 -76.93 -55.43 44.11
C ARG A 238 -78.37 -55.30 44.63
N ASN A 239 -79.11 -54.30 44.14
CA ASN A 239 -80.51 -54.10 44.51
C ASN A 239 -81.37 -55.30 44.09
N TRP A 240 -81.17 -55.82 42.88
CA TRP A 240 -81.85 -57.01 42.39
C TRP A 240 -81.55 -58.23 43.27
N MET A 241 -80.28 -58.45 43.63
CA MET A 241 -79.88 -59.54 44.52
C MET A 241 -80.53 -59.43 45.90
N CYS A 242 -80.67 -58.21 46.44
CA CYS A 242 -81.40 -57.96 47.68
C CYS A 242 -82.89 -58.33 47.54
N CYS A 243 -83.55 -57.94 46.44
CA CYS A 243 -84.94 -58.31 46.16
C CYS A 243 -85.13 -59.83 46.08
N VAL A 244 -84.26 -60.51 45.32
CA VAL A 244 -84.29 -61.97 45.19
C VAL A 244 -84.05 -62.65 46.53
N LYS A 245 -83.09 -62.16 47.33
CA LYS A 245 -82.83 -62.67 48.67
C LYS A 245 -84.06 -62.53 49.57
N ARG A 246 -84.69 -61.35 49.59
CA ARG A 246 -85.89 -61.10 50.38
C ARG A 246 -87.06 -62.00 49.95
N PHE A 247 -87.26 -62.17 48.65
CA PHE A 247 -88.27 -63.07 48.11
C PHE A 247 -88.03 -64.53 48.56
N LYS A 248 -86.79 -65.00 48.43
CA LYS A 248 -86.39 -66.32 48.93
C LYS A 248 -86.65 -66.47 50.42
N ASP A 249 -86.30 -65.47 51.23
CA ASP A 249 -86.48 -65.51 52.67
C ASP A 249 -87.98 -65.58 53.02
N CYS A 250 -88.85 -64.82 52.34
CA CYS A 250 -90.31 -64.92 52.50
C CYS A 250 -90.85 -66.31 52.14
N LEU A 251 -90.41 -66.90 51.02
CA LEU A 251 -90.80 -68.27 50.65
C LEU A 251 -90.36 -69.30 51.71
N MET A 252 -89.18 -69.11 52.31
CA MET A 252 -88.69 -69.99 53.37
C MET A 252 -89.51 -69.83 54.67
N GLU A 253 -89.90 -68.60 55.03
CA GLU A 253 -90.78 -68.33 56.16
C GLU A 253 -92.17 -68.95 55.97
N GLU A 254 -92.79 -68.81 54.78
CA GLU A 254 -94.08 -69.43 54.46
C GLU A 254 -93.99 -70.95 54.52
N ARG A 255 -92.93 -71.54 53.93
CA ARG A 255 -92.66 -72.99 54.01
C ARG A 255 -92.57 -73.46 55.47
N GLU A 256 -91.85 -72.74 56.32
CA GLU A 256 -91.69 -73.11 57.73
C GLU A 256 -93.01 -72.96 58.51
N ALA A 257 -93.78 -71.90 58.25
CA ALA A 257 -95.11 -71.72 58.83
C ALA A 257 -96.08 -72.85 58.42
N LEU A 258 -96.06 -73.26 57.15
CA LEU A 258 -96.83 -74.40 56.63
C LEU A 258 -96.42 -75.71 57.31
N LEU A 259 -95.13 -76.00 57.44
CA LEU A 259 -94.63 -77.17 58.16
C LEU A 259 -95.08 -77.19 59.63
N GLN A 260 -95.08 -76.03 60.30
CA GLN A 260 -95.60 -75.90 61.65
C GLN A 260 -97.12 -76.13 61.73
N GLN A 261 -97.90 -75.65 60.75
CA GLN A 261 -99.34 -75.93 60.68
C GLN A 261 -99.61 -77.41 60.46
N VAL A 262 -98.91 -78.05 59.52
CA VAL A 262 -99.04 -79.49 59.24
C VAL A 262 -98.67 -80.32 60.47
N SER A 263 -97.56 -80.01 61.16
CA SER A 263 -97.18 -80.73 62.38
C SER A 263 -98.19 -80.53 63.53
N LYS A 264 -98.78 -79.32 63.67
CA LYS A 264 -99.89 -79.08 64.62
C LYS A 264 -101.12 -79.92 64.26
N LEU A 265 -101.49 -79.98 62.98
CA LEU A 265 -102.61 -80.79 62.50
C LEU A 265 -102.34 -82.28 62.68
N GLN A 266 -101.13 -82.75 62.39
CA GLN A 266 -100.71 -84.14 62.63
C GLN A 266 -100.80 -84.51 64.12
N LYS A 267 -100.29 -83.66 65.02
CA LYS A 267 -100.45 -83.85 66.47
C LYS A 267 -101.91 -83.86 66.91
N LYS A 268 -102.77 -83.03 66.30
CA LYS A 268 -104.23 -83.03 66.57
C LYS A 268 -104.88 -84.32 66.06
N ALA A 269 -104.52 -84.79 64.88
CA ALA A 269 -105.02 -86.03 64.29
C ALA A 269 -104.58 -87.25 65.11
N GLU A 270 -103.33 -87.30 65.56
CA GLU A 270 -102.83 -88.34 66.47
C GLU A 270 -103.57 -88.31 67.83
N LYS A 271 -103.80 -87.12 68.41
CA LYS A 271 -104.62 -87.00 69.63
C LYS A 271 -106.08 -87.44 69.42
N LEU A 272 -106.65 -87.22 68.24
CA LEU A 272 -107.99 -87.70 67.89
C LEU A 272 -107.98 -89.22 67.76
N LYS A 273 -106.97 -89.78 67.06
CA LYS A 273 -106.76 -91.21 66.89
C LYS A 273 -106.59 -91.94 68.24
N MET A 274 -105.84 -91.36 69.17
CA MET A 274 -105.70 -91.89 70.53
C MET A 274 -107.02 -91.84 71.32
N ARG A 275 -107.91 -90.88 71.05
CA ARG A 275 -109.27 -90.85 71.62
C ARG A 275 -110.21 -91.90 71.05
N PHE A 276 -109.92 -92.44 69.86
CA PHE A 276 -110.66 -93.55 69.25
C PHE A 276 -110.01 -94.92 69.51
N HIS A 277 -108.86 -94.99 70.19
CA HIS A 277 -108.14 -96.24 70.42
C HIS A 277 -108.43 -96.90 71.77
N ASP A 278 -109.45 -96.44 72.51
CA ASP A 278 -109.87 -97.01 73.81
C ASP A 278 -111.13 -97.90 73.71
N ASP A 279 -111.42 -98.45 72.52
CA ASP A 279 -112.33 -99.59 72.34
C ASP A 279 -111.80 -100.47 71.18
N SER A 280 -111.27 -101.65 71.53
CA SER A 280 -110.74 -102.70 70.63
C SER A 280 -111.84 -103.73 70.24
N PRO A 281 -111.62 -104.75 69.38
CA PRO A 281 -110.40 -105.15 68.64
C PRO A 281 -110.57 -105.51 67.13
N THR A 282 -109.43 -105.48 66.43
CA THR A 282 -108.91 -106.44 65.42
C THR A 282 -109.86 -107.13 64.41
N ARG A 283 -109.75 -106.76 63.13
CA ARG A 283 -109.69 -107.75 62.04
C ARG A 283 -108.82 -107.25 60.88
N SER A 284 -107.64 -107.86 60.76
CA SER A 284 -106.77 -107.76 59.60
C SER A 284 -107.38 -108.51 58.41
N LEU A 285 -107.50 -107.83 57.27
CA LEU A 285 -107.56 -108.46 55.95
C LEU A 285 -106.48 -107.81 55.10
N ILE A 286 -105.37 -108.53 54.96
CA ILE A 286 -104.39 -108.36 53.88
C ILE A 286 -104.91 -109.28 52.75
N CYS A 287 -105.02 -108.84 51.50
CA CYS A 287 -104.03 -109.00 50.42
C CYS A 287 -104.67 -108.56 49.05
N PRO A 288 -104.01 -108.61 47.87
CA PRO A 288 -103.33 -107.48 47.23
C PRO A 288 -103.68 -107.28 45.72
N LEU A 289 -102.89 -106.41 45.06
CA LEU A 289 -102.49 -106.39 43.63
C LEU A 289 -103.24 -105.52 42.59
N GLN A 290 -102.42 -104.64 42.00
CA GLN A 290 -102.28 -104.24 40.59
C GLN A 290 -102.95 -102.96 40.04
N ASP A 291 -102.05 -101.99 39.80
CA ASP A 291 -101.92 -101.06 38.67
C ASP A 291 -103.08 -100.96 37.67
N THR A 292 -103.64 -99.76 37.54
CA THR A 292 -103.88 -99.15 36.23
C THR A 292 -103.77 -97.64 36.36
N GLU A 293 -103.09 -97.07 35.38
CA GLU A 293 -102.69 -95.69 35.21
C GLU A 293 -103.86 -94.67 35.18
N CYS A 294 -103.45 -93.42 35.41
CA CYS A 294 -103.98 -92.21 34.79
C CYS A 294 -105.31 -91.66 35.32
N CYS A 295 -105.21 -90.63 36.17
CA CYS A 295 -105.90 -89.35 35.95
C CYS A 295 -105.19 -88.26 36.77
N ASP A 296 -104.40 -87.46 36.07
CA ASP A 296 -103.76 -86.24 36.56
C ASP A 296 -104.77 -85.33 37.27
N SER A 297 -104.63 -85.23 38.58
CA SER A 297 -105.31 -84.20 39.39
C SER A 297 -104.25 -83.37 40.09
N ARG A 298 -103.49 -82.60 39.30
CA ARG A 298 -102.52 -81.65 39.83
C ARG A 298 -102.52 -80.37 39.02
N THR A 299 -103.54 -79.55 39.21
CA THR A 299 -103.46 -78.11 38.91
C THR A 299 -104.60 -77.36 39.59
N THR A 300 -104.28 -76.71 40.69
CA THR A 300 -105.01 -75.50 41.10
C THR A 300 -103.98 -74.54 41.66
N TRP A 301 -103.05 -74.16 40.79
CA TRP A 301 -102.30 -72.92 40.95
C TRP A 301 -103.10 -71.84 40.23
N ASP A 302 -103.31 -70.76 40.95
CA ASP A 302 -104.17 -69.64 40.60
C ASP A 302 -103.82 -69.08 39.20
N VAL A 303 -104.74 -69.26 38.26
CA VAL A 303 -104.57 -68.89 36.84
C VAL A 303 -104.42 -67.37 36.69
N ASP A 304 -104.92 -66.59 37.65
CA ASP A 304 -104.80 -65.13 37.65
C ASP A 304 -103.38 -64.67 37.99
N ALA A 305 -102.65 -65.35 38.88
CA ALA A 305 -101.29 -64.95 39.26
C ALA A 305 -100.28 -65.17 38.12
N VAL A 306 -100.44 -66.25 37.36
CA VAL A 306 -99.58 -66.56 36.20
C VAL A 306 -99.87 -65.64 35.02
N SER A 307 -101.13 -65.25 34.84
CA SER A 307 -101.56 -64.32 33.78
C SER A 307 -101.08 -62.89 34.07
N ASP A 308 -101.10 -62.45 35.32
CA ASP A 308 -100.63 -61.12 35.73
C ASP A 308 -99.10 -60.99 35.61
N LEU A 309 -98.35 -62.05 35.96
CA LEU A 309 -96.90 -62.09 35.76
C LEU A 309 -96.52 -62.04 34.27
N LYS A 310 -97.26 -62.76 33.42
CA LYS A 310 -97.03 -62.76 31.97
C LYS A 310 -97.34 -61.39 31.36
N SER A 311 -98.42 -60.74 31.81
CA SER A 311 -98.76 -59.37 31.39
C SER A 311 -97.69 -58.35 31.78
N GLN A 312 -97.08 -58.46 32.97
CA GLN A 312 -95.99 -57.57 33.39
C GLN A 312 -94.71 -57.79 32.58
N VAL A 313 -94.36 -59.04 32.27
CA VAL A 313 -93.20 -59.37 31.44
C VAL A 313 -93.37 -58.79 30.03
N ASP A 314 -94.54 -58.98 29.41
CA ASP A 314 -94.83 -58.46 28.07
C ASP A 314 -94.83 -56.92 28.00
N LYS A 315 -95.22 -56.23 29.08
CA LYS A 315 -95.14 -54.76 29.18
C LYS A 315 -93.70 -54.24 29.38
N SER A 316 -92.81 -55.03 29.98
CA SER A 316 -91.43 -54.61 30.25
C SER A 316 -90.47 -54.83 29.07
N ASN A 317 -90.81 -55.75 28.15
CA ASN A 317 -89.99 -56.10 26.99
C ASN A 317 -89.64 -54.93 26.05
N PRO A 318 -90.58 -54.05 25.63
CA PRO A 318 -90.26 -52.95 24.72
C PRO A 318 -89.37 -51.87 25.36
N LEU A 319 -89.42 -51.70 26.68
CA LEU A 319 -88.54 -50.77 27.41
C LEU A 319 -87.09 -51.23 27.40
N TYR A 320 -86.84 -52.54 27.43
CA TYR A 320 -85.49 -53.10 27.32
C TYR A 320 -84.94 -52.99 25.90
N GLU A 321 -85.76 -53.21 24.86
CA GLU A 321 -85.34 -53.01 23.46
C GLU A 321 -85.01 -51.54 23.16
N GLU A 322 -85.74 -50.59 23.72
CA GLU A 322 -85.49 -49.16 23.48
C GLU A 322 -84.18 -48.67 24.11
N ILE A 323 -83.86 -49.14 25.33
CA ILE A 323 -82.56 -48.85 25.98
C ILE A 323 -81.40 -49.50 25.19
N PHE A 324 -81.60 -50.72 24.69
CA PHE A 324 -80.57 -51.42 23.92
C PHE A 324 -80.28 -50.71 22.58
N ASN A 325 -81.32 -50.25 21.89
CA ASN A 325 -81.20 -49.53 20.62
C ASN A 325 -80.59 -48.12 20.78
N GLN A 326 -80.81 -47.42 21.90
CA GLN A 326 -80.15 -46.14 22.19
C GLN A 326 -78.65 -46.28 22.50
N SER A 327 -78.21 -47.42 23.04
CA SER A 327 -76.80 -47.69 23.34
C SER A 327 -75.97 -48.18 22.15
N GLY A 328 -76.62 -48.49 21.02
CA GLY A 328 -76.04 -49.18 19.88
C GLY A 328 -75.86 -48.33 18.61
N THR A 329 -75.24 -47.15 18.68
CA THR A 329 -74.71 -46.49 17.46
C THR A 329 -73.23 -46.84 17.28
N PRO A 330 -72.85 -47.60 16.23
CA PRO A 330 -71.45 -47.85 15.92
C PRO A 330 -70.79 -46.59 15.33
N ILE A 331 -69.76 -46.09 16.01
CA ILE A 331 -68.87 -45.02 15.52
C ILE A 331 -68.06 -45.60 14.35
N ASN A 332 -68.53 -45.42 13.12
CA ASN A 332 -67.77 -45.71 11.92
C ASN A 332 -67.24 -44.39 11.34
N ARG A 333 -66.03 -44.00 11.73
CA ARG A 333 -65.22 -42.98 11.05
C ARG A 333 -63.76 -43.43 10.99
N TYR A 334 -63.46 -44.27 10.01
CA TYR A 334 -62.15 -44.24 9.36
C TYR A 334 -62.30 -43.43 8.07
N GLN A 335 -61.94 -42.15 8.12
CA GLN A 335 -61.63 -41.37 6.91
C GLN A 335 -60.11 -41.39 6.73
N LYS A 336 -59.67 -41.93 5.59
CA LYS A 336 -58.30 -41.77 5.08
C LYS A 336 -58.19 -40.43 4.32
N PRO A 337 -57.07 -39.71 4.41
CA PRO A 337 -56.91 -38.37 3.84
C PRO A 337 -56.53 -38.41 2.34
N PRO A 338 -56.75 -37.31 1.59
CA PRO A 338 -55.76 -36.74 0.69
C PRO A 338 -54.83 -35.76 1.40
#